data_AF-A0ABC8LYN4-F1
#
_entry.id   AF-A0ABC8LYN4-F1
#
_cell.length_a   1.000
_cell.length_b   1.000
_cell.length_c   1.000
_cell.angle_alpha   90.00
_cell.angle_beta   90.00
_cell.angle_gamma   90.00
#
_symmetry.space_group_name_H-M   'P 1'
#
loop_
_entity.id
_entity.type
_entity.pdbx_description
1 polymer ?
#
loop_
_entity_poly.entity_id
_entity_poly.type
_entity_poly.pdbx_seq_one_letter_code
_entity_poly.pdbx_strand_id
1 'polypeptide(L)'
;MIHGVNFASAGAGIILSSGSELYQRASFAMQVEQFVDMFQQMKLSTGEEASERLVSKSVFHISIGVNDYIHFYIKNISNVLQSLYSR
;
A
#
# COMPACT_ATOMS: atom_id res chain seq x y z
N MET A 1 16.32 -6.50 -17.88
CA MET A 1 15.49 -7.50 -17.19
C MET A 1 14.89 -6.87 -15.94
N ILE A 2 13.57 -6.95 -15.79
CA ILE A 2 12.87 -6.56 -14.55
C ILE A 2 12.93 -7.78 -13.62
N HIS A 3 13.59 -7.66 -12.47
CA HIS A 3 13.75 -8.75 -11.51
C HIS A 3 12.66 -8.76 -10.42
N GLY A 4 11.78 -7.76 -10.45
CA GLY A 4 10.74 -7.50 -9.45
C GLY A 4 10.60 -6.00 -9.22
N VAL A 5 9.41 -5.57 -8.78
CA VAL A 5 9.12 -4.16 -8.47
C VAL A 5 8.40 -4.12 -7.12
N ASN A 6 8.75 -3.16 -6.27
CA ASN A 6 8.14 -2.97 -4.96
C ASN A 6 7.45 -1.61 -4.90
N PHE A 7 6.13 -1.64 -4.71
CA PHE A 7 5.28 -0.45 -4.55
C PHE A 7 4.92 -0.18 -3.08
N ALA A 8 5.34 -1.03 -2.14
CA ALA A 8 4.96 -0.90 -0.74
C ALA A 8 5.46 0.41 -0.14
N SER A 9 4.59 1.07 0.63
CA SER A 9 4.89 2.31 1.33
C SER A 9 4.56 2.19 2.81
N ALA A 10 5.49 2.64 3.65
CA ALA A 10 5.26 2.77 5.08
C ALA A 10 4.08 3.72 5.34
N GLY A 11 3.26 3.41 6.34
CA GLY A 11 2.05 4.17 6.65
C GLY A 11 0.84 3.87 5.76
N ALA A 12 0.97 3.08 4.68
CA ALA A 12 -0.18 2.67 3.89
C ALA A 12 -1.11 1.73 4.69
N GLY A 13 -2.41 2.03 4.66
CA GLY A 13 -3.46 1.16 5.16
C GLY A 13 -4.45 0.79 4.06
N ILE A 14 -5.34 -0.15 4.36
CA ILE A 14 -6.47 -0.51 3.51
C ILE A 14 -7.42 0.69 3.40
N ILE A 15 -7.65 1.36 4.52
CA ILE A 15 -8.46 2.57 4.64
C ILE A 15 -7.61 3.75 4.20
N LEU A 16 -8.16 4.56 3.30
CA LEU A 16 -7.44 5.70 2.72
C LEU A 16 -6.95 6.68 3.78
N SER A 17 -7.65 6.90 4.89
CA SER A 17 -7.21 7.84 5.93
C SER A 17 -6.10 7.32 6.85
N SER A 18 -5.85 6.01 6.88
CA SER A 18 -4.84 5.43 7.77
C SER A 18 -3.43 5.84 7.40
N GLY A 19 -2.66 6.30 8.38
CA GLY A 19 -1.30 6.80 8.20
C GLY A 19 -1.21 8.15 7.50
N SER A 20 -2.32 8.87 7.33
CA SER A 20 -2.33 10.24 6.79
C SER A 20 -1.58 11.24 7.66
N GLU A 21 -1.42 10.94 8.94
CA GLU A 21 -0.61 11.69 9.90
C GLU A 21 0.90 11.57 9.67
N LEU A 22 1.36 10.60 8.86
CA LEU A 22 2.77 10.31 8.62
C LEU A 22 3.36 11.07 7.41
N TYR A 23 2.75 12.20 7.04
CA TYR A 23 3.12 13.04 5.89
C TYR A 23 2.99 12.31 4.54
N GLN A 24 4.11 11.95 3.90
CA GLN A 24 4.15 11.36 2.57
C GLN A 24 4.05 9.84 2.65
N ARG A 25 2.90 9.30 2.26
CA ARG A 25 2.73 7.87 1.99
C ARG A 25 2.11 7.67 0.61
N ALA A 26 2.50 6.59 -0.06
CA ALA A 26 1.73 6.10 -1.20
C ALA A 26 0.59 5.24 -0.63
N SER A 27 -0.64 5.77 -0.70
CA SER A 27 -1.83 5.03 -0.29
C SER A 27 -1.94 3.72 -1.08
N PHE A 28 -2.67 2.73 -0.57
CA PHE A 28 -2.83 1.46 -1.30
C PHE A 28 -3.39 1.66 -2.72
N ALA A 29 -4.32 2.62 -2.90
CA ALA A 29 -4.80 3.01 -4.22
C ALA A 29 -3.68 3.51 -5.13
N MET A 30 -2.80 4.39 -4.64
CA MET A 30 -1.64 4.87 -5.41
C MET A 30 -0.66 3.73 -5.76
N GLN A 31 -0.49 2.73 -4.89
CA GLN A 31 0.35 1.57 -5.18
C GLN A 31 -0.23 0.73 -6.33
N VAL A 32 -1.55 0.61 -6.40
CA VAL A 32 -2.25 -0.04 -7.53
C VAL A 32 -2.10 0.79 -8.80
N GLU A 33 -2.25 2.12 -8.74
CA GLU A 33 -2.03 3.02 -9.88
C GLU A 33 -0.58 2.92 -10.41
N GLN A 34 0.42 2.93 -9.53
CA GLN A 34 1.82 2.74 -9.90
C GLN A 34 2.06 1.39 -10.60
N PHE A 35 1.39 0.32 -10.16
CA PHE A 35 1.43 -0.97 -10.85
C PHE A 35 0.79 -0.88 -12.24
N VAL A 36 -0.36 -0.23 -12.37
CA VAL A 36 -1.03 -0.04 -13.68
C VAL A 36 -0.15 0.76 -14.63
N ASP A 37 0.44 1.86 -14.18
CA ASP A 37 1.33 2.70 -14.99
C ASP A 37 2.56 1.92 -15.45
N MET A 38 3.19 1.18 -14.54
CA MET A 38 4.31 0.29 -14.84
C MET A 38 3.91 -0.76 -15.88
N PHE A 39 2.71 -1.33 -15.78
CA PHE A 39 2.21 -2.32 -16.71
C PHE A 39 1.98 -1.73 -18.11
N GLN A 40 1.43 -0.53 -18.20
CA GLN A 40 1.28 0.18 -19.48
C GLN A 40 2.64 0.50 -20.11
N GLN A 41 3.62 0.93 -19.31
CA GLN A 41 4.98 1.15 -19.80
C GLN A 41 5.65 -0.17 -20.27
N MET A 42 5.38 -1.29 -19.60
CA MET A 42 5.83 -2.60 -20.08
C MET A 42 5.20 -2.96 -21.42
N LYS A 43 3.89 -2.75 -21.59
CA LYS A 43 3.21 -2.99 -22.87
C LYS A 43 3.84 -2.18 -24.01
N LEU A 44 4.16 -0.91 -23.78
CA LEU A 44 4.81 -0.04 -24.77
C LEU A 44 6.25 -0.44 -25.11
N SER A 45 7.00 -0.94 -24.13
CA SER A 45 8.43 -1.25 -24.29
C SER A 45 8.70 -2.68 -24.79
N THR A 46 7.89 -3.64 -24.35
CA THR A 46 8.14 -5.08 -24.54
C THR A 46 7.06 -5.76 -25.40
N GLY A 47 5.97 -5.04 -25.70
CA GLY A 47 4.81 -5.57 -26.40
C GLY A 47 3.74 -6.12 -25.45
N GLU A 48 2.50 -6.11 -25.91
CA GLU A 48 1.32 -6.46 -25.12
C GLU A 48 1.33 -7.93 -24.67
N GLU A 49 1.47 -8.87 -25.61
CA GLU A 49 1.45 -10.32 -25.32
C GLU A 49 2.55 -10.73 -24.33
N ALA A 50 3.78 -10.20 -24.53
CA ALA A 50 4.91 -10.51 -23.67
C ALA A 50 4.70 -9.97 -22.25
N SER A 51 4.14 -8.76 -22.13
CA SER A 51 3.85 -8.12 -20.84
C SER A 51 2.73 -8.85 -20.08
N GLU A 52 1.66 -9.22 -20.77
CA GLU A 52 0.55 -10.00 -20.19
C GLU A 52 1.00 -11.39 -19.72
N ARG A 53 1.83 -12.06 -20.51
CA ARG A 53 2.42 -13.35 -20.13
C ARG A 53 3.32 -13.24 -18.90
N LEU A 54 4.05 -12.12 -18.76
CA LEU A 54 4.90 -11.88 -17.60
C LEU A 54 4.07 -11.63 -16.34
N VAL A 55 3.08 -10.74 -16.41
CA VAL A 55 2.21 -10.41 -15.27
C VAL A 55 1.36 -11.61 -14.84
N SER A 56 0.80 -12.37 -15.78
CA SER A 56 0.00 -13.58 -15.46
C SER A 56 0.79 -14.69 -14.77
N LYS A 57 2.12 -14.71 -14.90
CA LYS A 57 3.02 -15.65 -14.23
C LYS A 57 3.71 -15.07 -12.99
N SER A 58 3.43 -13.81 -12.66
CA SER A 58 4.05 -13.12 -11.52
C SER A 58 3.38 -13.50 -10.20
N VAL A 59 4.11 -13.33 -9.10
CA VAL A 59 3.60 -13.48 -7.73
C VAL A 59 3.38 -12.10 -7.14
N PHE A 60 2.20 -11.87 -6.58
CA PHE A 60 1.86 -10.63 -5.88
C PHE A 60 1.93 -10.86 -4.37
N HIS A 61 2.73 -10.05 -3.68
CA HIS A 61 2.81 -10.07 -2.22
C HIS A 61 2.26 -8.76 -1.66
N ILE A 62 1.17 -8.85 -0.90
CA ILE A 62 0.49 -7.70 -0.29
C ILE A 62 0.48 -7.93 1.23
N SER A 63 1.15 -7.04 1.95
CA SER A 63 1.17 -7.02 3.41
C SER A 63 0.71 -5.64 3.89
N ILE A 64 -0.54 -5.55 4.34
CA ILE A 64 -1.21 -4.30 4.71
C ILE A 64 -2.22 -4.53 5.84
N GLY A 65 -2.61 -3.48 6.56
CA GLY A 65 -3.61 -3.53 7.63
C GLY A 65 -3.13 -3.06 8.99
N VAL A 66 -1.82 -3.15 9.26
CA VAL A 66 -1.24 -2.76 10.56
C VAL A 66 -1.44 -1.27 10.84
N ASN A 67 -1.32 -0.42 9.83
CA ASN A 67 -1.54 1.02 9.97
C ASN A 67 -3.01 1.36 10.25
N ASP A 68 -3.96 0.62 9.69
CA ASP A 68 -5.38 0.74 10.01
C ASP A 68 -5.64 0.41 11.46
N TYR A 69 -5.06 -0.69 11.94
CA TYR A 69 -5.19 -1.14 13.32
C TYR A 69 -4.61 -0.13 14.31
N ILE A 70 -3.39 0.38 14.05
CA ILE A 70 -2.77 1.41 14.88
C ILE A 70 -3.64 2.67 14.94
N HIS A 71 -4.10 3.13 13.78
CA HIS A 71 -4.81 4.39 13.67
C HIS A 71 -6.19 4.35 14.35
N PHE A 72 -6.95 3.28 14.17
CA PHE A 72 -8.35 3.21 14.63
C PHE A 72 -8.57 2.41 15.93
N TYR A 73 -7.75 1.40 16.21
CA TYR A 73 -7.96 0.53 17.38
C TYR A 73 -7.02 0.89 18.53
N ILE A 74 -5.71 1.02 18.27
CA ILE A 74 -4.74 1.32 19.33
C ILE A 74 -4.89 2.76 19.84
N LYS A 75 -4.97 3.74 18.92
CA LYS A 75 -5.10 5.15 19.31
C LYS A 75 -6.35 5.41 20.16
N ASN A 76 -7.46 4.75 19.83
CA ASN A 76 -8.69 4.84 20.63
C ASN A 76 -8.52 4.25 22.04
N ILE A 77 -7.85 3.11 22.17
CA ILE A 77 -7.57 2.52 23.49
C ILE A 77 -6.64 3.44 24.30
N SER A 78 -5.58 3.98 23.69
CA SER A 78 -4.66 4.92 24.36
C SER A 78 -5.38 6.19 24.84
N ASN A 79 -6.29 6.74 24.04
CA ASN A 79 -7.06 7.93 24.44
C ASN A 79 -8.02 7.63 25.59
N VAL A 80 -8.70 6.47 25.55
CA VAL A 80 -9.58 6.02 26.65
C VAL A 80 -8.77 5.81 27.92
N LEU A 81 -7.65 5.09 27.85
CA LEU A 81 -6.77 4.86 29.00
C LEU A 81 -6.21 6.18 29.55
N GLN A 82 -5.73 7.10 28.70
CA GLN A 82 -5.30 8.43 29.14
C GLN A 82 -6.43 9.16 29.86
N SER A 83 -7.67 9.13 29.35
CA SER A 83 -8.81 9.80 30.00
C SER A 83 -9.17 9.20 31.37
N LEU A 84 -8.88 7.92 31.59
CA LEU A 84 -9.11 7.22 32.86
C LEU A 84 -8.01 7.50 33.90
N TYR A 85 -6.77 7.70 33.45
CA TYR A 85 -5.62 8.01 34.32
C TYR A 85 -5.36 9.51 34.53
N SER A 86 -6.12 10.39 33.89
CA SER A 86 -6.02 11.85 34.04
C SER A 86 -7.13 12.46 34.90
N ARG A 87 -7.87 11.63 35.66
CA ARG A 87 -8.79 12.05 36.72
C ARG A 87 -8.19 11.85 38.10
#